data_AF-A0A6V8CDD8-F1
#
_entry.id   AF-A0A6V8CDD8-F1
#
_cell.length_a   1.000
_cell.length_b   1.000
_cell.length_c   1.000
_cell.angle_alpha   90.00
_cell.angle_beta   90.00
_cell.angle_gamma   90.00
#
_symmetry.space_group_name_H-M   'P 1'
#
loop_
_entity.id
_entity.type
_entity.pdbx_description
1 polymer ?
#
loop_
_entity_poly.entity_id
_entity_poly.type
_entity_poly.pdbx_seq_one_letter_code
_entity_poly.pdbx_strand_id
1 'polypeptide(L)' 'MRIGVVKESEQETRVAIVPSSMRKLIKAGFEVVVESGAGLASSHDDQAYV' A
#
# COMPACT_ATOMS: atom_id res chain seq x y z
N MET A 1 -9.18 1.35 -13.63
CA MET A 1 -7.71 1.43 -13.72
C MET A 1 -7.12 0.88 -12.43
N ARG A 2 -6.03 0.11 -12.50
CA ARG A 2 -5.43 -0.58 -11.33
C ARG A 2 -4.13 0.10 -10.91
N ILE A 3 -3.92 0.25 -9.60
CA ILE A 3 -2.71 0.80 -8.99
C ILE A 3 -2.04 -0.33 -8.20
N GLY A 4 -0.77 -0.59 -8.46
CA GLY A 4 0.05 -1.54 -7.71
C GLY A 4 0.92 -0.81 -6.68
N VAL A 5 0.96 -1.33 -5.46
CA VAL A 5 1.89 -0.91 -4.40
C VAL A 5 2.86 -2.06 -4.19
N VAL A 6 4.11 -1.89 -4.65
CA VAL A 6 5.17 -2.90 -4.53
C VAL A 6 6.00 -2.66 -3.28
N LYS A 7 6.66 -3.71 -2.80
CA LYS A 7 7.62 -3.63 -1.71
C LYS A 7 8.89 -2.92 -2.19
N GLU A 8 9.37 -1.98 -1.37
CA GLU A 8 10.62 -1.28 -1.63
C GLU A 8 11.86 -2.17 -1.37
N SER A 9 13.01 -1.73 -1.87
CA SER A 9 14.30 -2.38 -1.62
C SER A 9 14.67 -2.41 -0.13
N GLU A 10 15.55 -3.33 0.29
CA GLU A 10 15.83 -3.59 1.71
C GLU A 10 16.36 -2.40 2.54
N GLN A 11 16.92 -1.37 1.90
CA GLN A 11 17.43 -0.18 2.58
C GLN A 11 16.41 0.97 2.64
N GLU A 12 15.23 0.79 2.06
CA GLU A 12 14.14 1.76 2.05
C GLU A 12 13.00 1.27 2.94
N THR A 13 12.52 2.16 3.81
CA THR A 13 11.51 1.82 4.82
C THR A 13 10.14 2.39 4.51
N ARG A 14 10.04 3.32 3.56
CA ARG A 14 8.79 3.94 3.13
C ARG A 14 7.95 2.99 2.27
N VAL A 15 6.68 3.34 2.13
CA VAL A 15 5.73 2.68 1.23
C VAL A 15 5.01 3.73 0.39
N ALA A 16 4.77 3.44 -0.88
CA ALA A 16 4.17 4.40 -1.81
C ALA A 16 2.75 4.84 -1.41
N ILE A 17 1.96 3.93 -0.82
CA ILE A 17 0.60 4.20 -0.37
C ILE A 17 0.44 3.64 1.04
N VAL A 18 0.05 4.52 1.96
CA VAL A 18 -0.31 4.15 3.34
C VAL A 18 -1.79 3.75 3.45
N PRO A 19 -2.18 2.92 4.43
CA PRO A 19 -3.56 2.48 4.63
C PRO A 19 -4.62 3.59 4.63
N SER A 20 -4.30 4.74 5.23
CA SER A 20 -5.23 5.89 5.33
C SER A 20 -5.59 6.51 3.97
N SER A 21 -4.75 6.31 2.94
CA SER A 21 -4.99 6.79 1.57
C SER A 21 -5.87 5.85 0.75
N MET A 22 -5.98 4.57 1.13
CA MET A 22 -6.75 3.54 0.39
C MET A 22 -8.19 3.97 0.16
N ARG A 23 -8.85 4.47 1.21
CA ARG A 23 -10.26 4.91 1.15
C ARG A 23 -10.51 5.96 0.07
N LYS A 24 -9.58 6.91 -0.11
CA LYS A 24 -9.71 7.97 -1.12
C LYS A 24 -9.54 7.42 -2.53
N LEU A 25 -8.56 6.53 -2.73
CA LEU A 25 -8.29 5.91 -4.03
C LEU A 25 -9.43 4.99 -4.48
N ILE A 26 -9.95 4.17 -3.57
CA ILE A 26 -11.11 3.31 -3.83
C ILE A 26 -12.35 4.15 -4.18
N LYS A 27 -12.61 5.22 -3.42
CA LYS A 27 -13.73 6.14 -3.71
C LYS A 27 -13.58 6.84 -5.06
N ALA A 28 -12.36 7.10 -5.51
CA ALA A 28 -12.08 7.65 -6.83
C ALA A 28 -12.23 6.62 -7.97
N GLY A 29 -12.55 5.36 -7.66
CA GLY A 29 -12.78 4.30 -8.65
C GLY A 29 -11.52 3.52 -9.04
N PHE A 30 -10.43 3.65 -8.27
CA PHE A 30 -9.23 2.83 -8.48
C PHE A 30 -9.34 1.50 -7.75
N GLU A 31 -8.87 0.46 -8.43
CA GLU A 31 -8.53 -0.79 -7.79
C GLU A 31 -7.09 -0.71 -7.31
N VAL A 32 -6.86 -0.85 -6.00
CA VAL A 32 -5.52 -0.82 -5.42
C VAL A 32 -5.14 -2.23 -4.99
N VAL A 33 -4.00 -2.71 -5.47
CA VAL A 33 -3.44 -4.02 -5.14
C VAL A 33 -2.11 -3.78 -4.45
N VAL A 34 -1.93 -4.37 -3.28
CA VAL A 34 -0.73 -4.20 -2.45
C VAL A 34 0.01 -5.53 -2.42
N GLU A 35 1.31 -5.50 -2.72
CA GLU A 35 2.19 -6.65 -2.53
C GLU A 35 2.29 -6.98 -1.03
N SER A 36 2.20 -8.27 -0.69
CA SER A 36 2.31 -8.71 0.70
C SER A 36 3.63 -8.25 1.31
N GLY A 37 3.55 -7.59 2.46
CA GLY A 37 4.68 -7.07 3.17
C GLY A 37 5.21 -5.71 2.70
N ALA A 38 4.59 -5.06 1.71
CA ALA A 38 5.03 -3.76 1.20
C ALA A 38 5.01 -2.65 2.28
N GLY A 39 4.09 -2.73 3.23
CA GLY A 39 3.95 -1.75 4.32
C GLY A 39 4.74 -2.07 5.59
N LEU A 40 5.33 -3.26 5.72
CA LEU A 40 5.87 -3.74 7.01
C LEU A 40 6.98 -2.85 7.55
N ALA A 41 7.92 -2.44 6.69
CA ALA A 41 9.01 -1.54 7.08
C ALA A 41 8.52 -0.13 7.46
N SER A 42 7.34 0.26 6.96
CA SER A 42 6.62 1.49 7.30
C SER A 42 5.67 1.34 8.50
N SER A 43 5.74 0.24 9.27
CA SER A 43 4.82 -0.04 10.38
C SER A 43 3.35 -0.20 9.97
N HIS A 44 3.11 -0.78 8.78
CA HIS A 44 1.78 -1.11 8.29
C HIS A 44 1.70 -2.60 7.94
N ASP A 45 0.98 -3.37 8.76
CA ASP A 45 0.67 -4.77 8.46
C ASP A 45 -0.28 -4.91 7.27
N ASP A 46 -0.22 -6.05 6.57
CA ASP A 46 -1.08 -6.34 5.42
C ASP A 46 -2.57 -6.20 5.75
N GLN A 47 -2.98 -6.51 7.00
CA GLN A 47 -4.36 -6.35 7.47
C GLN A 47 -4.85 -4.89 7.49
N ALA A 48 -3.94 -3.92 7.56
CA ALA A 48 -4.31 -2.51 7.51
C ALA A 48 -4.78 -2.08 6.11
N TYR A 49 -4.46 -2.85 5.07
CA TYR A 49 -4.84 -2.55 3.68
C TYR A 49 -6.16 -3.19 3.23
N VAL A 50 -6.80 -3.99 4.09
CA VAL A 50 -8.07 -4.70 3.85
C VAL A 50 -9.28 -3.82 4.17
#